data_AF-A0A2P2L6B7-F1
#
_entry.id   AF-A0A2P2L6B7-F1
#
_cell.length_a   1.000
_cell.length_b   1.000
_cell.length_c   1.000
_cell.angle_alpha   90.00
_cell.angle_beta   90.00
_cell.angle_gamma   90.00
#
_symmetry.space_group_name_H-M   'P 1'
#
loop_
_entity.id
_entity.type
_entity.pdbx_description
1 polymer ?
#
loop_
_entity_poly.entity_id
_entity_poly.type
_entity_poly.pdbx_seq_one_letter_code
_entity_poly.pdbx_strand_id
1 'polypeptide(L)'
;MVKKSKKSKSKRVPLKKKYKIIRKVKEHHKKKAKEAKKLNLKHKHKVEKDPGIPNDWPFKEQELKALEVRRARAVEELEQKKAARKERAQKRKLGLLEEGDISQLADMASAKEQNFEEENEGDKFIGISRNRDNSDRAFYKELVKVIEVSDVILEILDARDPLGTRCVDMEKMVMKSGPDKRLVLLLNKIDLVPWEAVEKWLNYLREEFPAVAFKCSTQEQRSNLGWKSSSKSARPSNLLQTSDCLGAENLIKLLKNYSRSHEIKKSITVGVIGLPNVGKSSLINSLKRSHVVNVGATPGLTRSMQEVQLDKNVKLLDCPGVVMLKSGENDASIALRNCKRIEKLDDPIGPVKEILKLCPARQLVTLYKIQNYDSVDEFLQKVAVVRGRLKKGGVVDVEAAARVVLHDWNAGMHFSKILLQ
;
A
#
# COMPACT_ATOMS: atom_id res chain seq x y z
N MET A 1 -21.33 4.37 -61.81
CA MET A 1 -19.99 4.02 -61.28
C MET A 1 -19.38 5.23 -60.58
N VAL A 2 -19.33 5.24 -59.25
CA VAL A 2 -18.79 6.38 -58.47
C VAL A 2 -17.26 6.39 -58.60
N LYS A 3 -16.70 7.49 -59.12
CA LYS A 3 -15.25 7.68 -59.31
C LYS A 3 -14.55 7.66 -57.94
N LYS A 4 -13.79 6.59 -57.65
CA LYS A 4 -12.93 6.49 -56.45
C LYS A 4 -11.95 7.66 -56.41
N SER A 5 -12.02 8.48 -55.36
CA SER A 5 -11.11 9.60 -55.08
C SER A 5 -9.65 9.12 -55.05
N LYS A 6 -8.84 9.60 -55.99
CA LYS A 6 -7.47 9.09 -56.24
C LYS A 6 -6.37 9.69 -55.35
N LYS A 7 -6.65 10.43 -54.27
CA LYS A 7 -5.57 11.05 -53.46
C LYS A 7 -5.89 11.20 -51.95
N SER A 8 -6.15 10.11 -51.23
CA SER A 8 -6.10 10.19 -49.75
C SER A 8 -4.64 10.18 -49.27
N LYS A 9 -4.23 11.22 -48.52
CA LYS A 9 -2.87 11.28 -47.95
C LYS A 9 -2.73 10.18 -46.89
N SER A 10 -1.66 9.40 -46.98
CA SER A 10 -1.36 8.36 -45.99
C SER A 10 -1.21 8.96 -44.59
N LYS A 11 -1.86 8.33 -43.60
CA LYS A 11 -1.68 8.66 -42.17
C LYS A 11 -0.37 8.11 -41.60
N ARG A 12 0.38 7.29 -42.36
CA ARG A 12 1.68 6.76 -41.92
C ARG A 12 2.71 7.89 -41.86
N VAL A 13 3.39 8.01 -40.72
CA VAL A 13 4.43 9.02 -40.50
C VAL A 13 5.80 8.37 -40.68
N PRO A 14 6.65 8.86 -41.60
CA PRO A 14 8.02 8.37 -41.73
C PRO A 14 8.81 8.58 -40.42
N LEU A 15 9.67 7.63 -40.06
CA LEU A 15 10.52 7.69 -38.85
C LEU A 15 11.30 9.01 -38.76
N LYS A 16 11.87 9.48 -39.89
CA LYS A 16 12.56 10.77 -39.98
C LYS A 16 11.68 11.95 -39.52
N LYS A 17 10.38 11.94 -39.89
CA LYS A 17 9.42 12.98 -39.49
C LYS A 17 9.05 12.85 -38.01
N LYS A 18 8.89 11.62 -37.49
CA LYS A 18 8.64 11.36 -36.06
C LYS A 18 9.76 11.90 -35.18
N TYR A 19 11.03 11.56 -35.47
CA TYR A 19 12.17 12.05 -34.68
C TYR A 19 12.39 13.56 -34.81
N LYS A 20 12.13 14.15 -35.99
CA LYS A 20 12.17 15.61 -36.18
C LYS A 20 11.13 16.33 -35.30
N ILE A 21 9.92 15.78 -35.17
CA ILE A 21 8.87 16.34 -34.30
C ILE A 21 9.29 16.25 -32.84
N ILE A 22 9.76 15.08 -32.37
CA ILE A 22 10.21 14.89 -30.99
C ILE A 22 11.31 15.90 -30.63
N ARG A 23 12.30 16.07 -31.52
CA ARG A 23 13.39 17.05 -31.32
C ARG A 23 12.85 18.48 -31.23
N LYS A 24 11.94 18.89 -32.12
CA LYS A 24 11.31 20.22 -32.10
C LYS A 24 10.51 20.48 -30.82
N VAL A 25 9.74 19.49 -30.35
CA VAL A 25 8.98 19.60 -29.09
C VAL A 25 9.92 19.77 -27.89
N LYS A 26 11.00 18.98 -27.85
CA LYS A 26 12.01 19.08 -26.79
C LYS A 26 12.70 20.43 -26.78
N GLU A 27 13.08 20.95 -27.95
CA GLU A 27 13.68 22.29 -28.08
C GLU A 27 12.70 23.40 -27.67
N HIS A 28 11.42 23.28 -28.06
CA HIS A 28 10.37 24.21 -27.67
C HIS A 28 10.13 24.24 -26.14
N HIS A 29 10.04 23.07 -25.49
CA HIS A 29 9.91 22.99 -24.03
C HIS A 29 11.14 23.58 -23.32
N LYS A 30 12.35 23.33 -23.85
CA LYS A 30 13.58 23.93 -23.32
C LYS A 30 13.58 25.45 -23.46
N LYS A 31 13.04 26.00 -24.55
CA LYS A 31 12.88 27.45 -24.75
C LYS A 31 11.87 28.05 -23.77
N LYS A 32 10.67 27.46 -23.64
CA LYS A 32 9.65 27.87 -22.67
C LYS A 32 10.17 27.86 -21.23
N ALA A 33 10.94 26.84 -20.84
CA ALA A 33 11.52 26.78 -19.51
C ALA A 33 12.55 27.90 -19.26
N LYS A 34 13.35 28.27 -20.27
CA LYS A 34 14.27 29.42 -20.18
C LYS A 34 13.52 30.76 -20.11
N GLU A 35 12.45 30.93 -20.88
CA GLU A 35 11.60 32.12 -20.84
C GLU A 35 10.87 32.26 -19.50
N ALA A 36 10.30 31.17 -18.97
CA ALA A 36 9.67 31.14 -17.65
C ALA A 36 10.65 31.50 -16.53
N LYS A 37 11.90 31.00 -16.59
CA LYS A 37 12.97 31.39 -15.65
C LYS A 37 13.33 32.88 -15.74
N LYS A 38 13.31 33.48 -16.94
CA LYS A 38 13.51 34.93 -17.11
C LYS A 38 12.35 35.76 -16.55
N LEU A 39 11.12 35.25 -16.66
CA LEU A 39 9.92 35.91 -16.13
C LEU A 39 9.82 35.82 -14.59
N ASN A 40 10.22 34.70 -13.99
CA ASN A 40 10.19 34.50 -12.53
C ASN A 40 11.19 35.36 -11.74
N LEU A 41 12.15 36.02 -12.40
CA LEU A 41 13.08 36.93 -11.72
C LEU A 41 12.51 38.34 -11.49
N LYS A 42 11.36 38.68 -12.08
CA LYS A 42 10.78 40.04 -12.03
C LYS A 42 9.44 40.16 -11.28
N HIS A 43 8.79 39.06 -10.93
CA HIS A 43 7.51 39.12 -10.21
C HIS A 43 7.58 38.33 -8.91
N LYS A 44 7.46 39.03 -7.78
CA LYS A 44 6.97 38.44 -6.53
C LYS A 44 5.67 37.70 -6.86
N HIS A 45 5.56 36.44 -6.45
CA HIS A 45 4.35 35.65 -6.63
C HIS A 45 3.15 36.47 -6.12
N LYS A 46 2.27 36.89 -7.02
CA LYS A 46 0.95 37.39 -6.63
C LYS A 46 0.26 36.19 -5.97
N VAL A 47 -0.05 36.33 -4.68
CA VAL A 47 -0.90 35.38 -3.96
C VAL A 47 -2.14 35.16 -4.81
N GLU A 48 -2.41 33.89 -5.11
CA GLU A 48 -3.58 33.48 -5.89
C GLU A 48 -4.82 34.01 -5.17
N LYS A 49 -5.61 34.84 -5.85
CA LYS A 49 -6.82 35.41 -5.27
C LYS A 49 -7.86 34.30 -5.22
N ASP A 50 -8.20 33.89 -4.01
CA ASP A 50 -9.31 32.95 -3.77
C ASP A 50 -10.60 33.56 -4.35
N PRO A 51 -11.28 32.88 -5.30
CA PRO A 51 -12.52 33.37 -5.89
C PRO A 51 -13.68 33.48 -4.89
N GLY A 52 -13.53 32.96 -3.67
CA GLY A 52 -14.51 33.12 -2.59
C GLY A 52 -15.83 32.40 -2.86
N ILE A 53 -16.82 32.65 -2.01
CA ILE A 53 -18.14 32.01 -2.11
C ILE A 53 -18.98 32.72 -3.20
N PRO A 54 -19.43 32.00 -4.24
CA PRO A 54 -20.27 32.57 -5.30
C PRO A 54 -21.57 33.18 -4.77
N ASN A 55 -22.07 34.23 -5.43
CA ASN A 55 -23.27 34.97 -5.00
C ASN A 55 -24.55 34.14 -5.00
N ASP A 56 -24.69 33.19 -5.92
CA ASP A 56 -25.90 32.39 -6.10
C ASP A 56 -26.04 31.26 -5.07
N TRP A 57 -25.15 31.22 -4.06
CA TRP A 57 -25.18 30.20 -3.04
C TRP A 57 -26.34 30.45 -2.05
N PRO A 58 -27.35 29.54 -1.95
CA PRO A 58 -28.58 29.78 -1.16
C PRO A 58 -28.36 30.04 0.33
N PHE A 59 -27.23 29.57 0.87
CA PHE A 59 -26.89 29.69 2.30
C PHE A 59 -25.70 30.62 2.55
N LYS A 60 -25.39 31.52 1.60
CA LYS A 60 -24.19 32.37 1.64
C LYS A 60 -24.09 33.21 2.92
N GLU A 61 -25.20 33.77 3.37
CA GLU A 61 -25.25 34.60 4.58
C GLU A 61 -25.02 33.78 5.86
N GLN A 62 -25.55 32.56 5.92
CA GLN A 62 -25.34 31.66 7.05
C GLN A 62 -23.88 31.23 7.13
N GLU A 63 -23.26 30.93 5.99
CA GLU A 63 -21.86 30.50 5.93
C GLU A 63 -20.89 31.65 6.25
N LEU A 64 -21.17 32.87 5.79
CA LEU A 64 -20.41 34.08 6.17
C LEU A 64 -20.48 34.33 7.69
N LYS A 65 -21.68 34.24 8.27
CA LYS A 65 -21.89 34.43 9.71
C LYS A 65 -21.19 33.35 10.54
N ALA A 66 -21.21 32.10 10.07
CA ALA A 66 -20.48 31.00 10.70
C ALA A 66 -18.95 31.19 10.63
N LEU A 67 -18.44 31.71 9.51
CA LEU A 67 -17.02 32.02 9.34
C LEU A 67 -16.56 33.18 10.22
N GLU A 68 -17.38 34.22 10.38
CA GLU A 68 -17.11 35.35 11.27
C GLU A 68 -17.05 34.90 12.74
N VAL A 69 -18.03 34.08 13.17
CA VAL A 69 -18.02 33.49 14.52
C VAL A 69 -16.79 32.62 14.74
N ARG A 70 -16.40 31.81 13.75
CA ARG A 70 -15.21 30.96 13.82
C ARG A 70 -13.92 31.79 13.90
N ARG A 71 -13.82 32.89 13.14
CA ARG A 71 -12.68 33.81 13.20
C ARG A 71 -12.61 34.56 14.52
N ALA A 72 -13.73 35.05 15.05
CA ALA A 72 -13.79 35.73 16.34
C ALA A 72 -13.31 34.82 17.48
N ARG A 73 -13.81 33.58 17.54
CA ARG A 73 -13.38 32.58 18.52
C ARG A 73 -11.87 32.28 18.43
N ALA A 74 -11.33 32.14 17.21
CA ALA A 74 -9.91 31.87 17.03
C ALA A 74 -9.02 33.05 17.47
N VAL A 75 -9.46 34.29 17.26
CA VAL A 75 -8.73 35.49 17.70
C VAL A 75 -8.78 35.61 19.23
N GLU A 76 -9.95 35.40 19.83
CA GLU A 76 -10.14 35.45 21.27
C GLU A 76 -9.33 34.37 22.00
N GLU A 77 -9.30 33.14 21.46
CA GLU A 77 -8.48 32.04 22.01
C GLU A 77 -6.97 32.35 21.91
N LEU A 78 -6.52 32.97 20.82
CA LEU A 78 -5.13 33.41 20.65
C LEU A 78 -4.77 34.53 21.64
N GLU A 79 -5.69 35.44 21.93
CA GLU A 79 -5.49 36.53 22.87
C GLU A 79 -5.45 36.00 24.32
N GLN A 80 -6.34 35.08 24.68
CA GLN A 80 -6.32 34.38 25.97
C GLN A 80 -5.02 33.59 26.16
N LYS A 81 -4.54 32.87 25.14
CA LYS A 81 -3.25 32.16 25.20
C LYS A 81 -2.07 33.12 25.37
N LYS A 82 -2.11 34.31 24.74
CA LYS A 82 -1.07 35.34 24.92
C LYS A 82 -1.13 35.97 26.32
N ALA A 83 -2.31 36.23 26.86
CA ALA A 83 -2.49 36.74 28.21
C ALA A 83 -2.00 35.74 29.27
N ALA A 84 -2.41 34.48 29.17
CA ALA A 84 -1.95 33.40 30.07
C ALA A 84 -0.42 33.20 30.01
N ARG A 85 0.20 33.37 28.83
CA ARG A 85 1.67 33.30 28.70
C ARG A 85 2.37 34.49 29.34
N LYS A 86 1.80 35.70 29.26
CA LYS A 86 2.34 36.91 29.92
C LYS A 86 2.21 36.81 31.44
N GLU A 87 1.07 36.33 31.94
CA GLU A 87 0.84 36.13 33.37
C GLU A 87 1.80 35.08 33.96
N ARG A 88 1.98 33.94 33.28
CA ARG A 88 2.97 32.92 33.67
C ARG A 88 4.41 33.46 33.66
N ALA A 89 4.74 34.32 32.70
CA ALA A 89 6.05 34.96 32.65
C ALA A 89 6.24 35.99 33.79
N GLN A 90 5.20 36.74 34.17
CA GLN A 90 5.23 37.65 35.32
C GLN A 90 5.35 36.89 36.64
N LYS A 91 4.59 35.81 36.84
CA LYS A 91 4.69 34.94 38.03
C LYS A 91 6.09 34.34 38.18
N ARG A 92 6.71 33.89 37.08
CA ARG A 92 8.12 33.44 37.06
C ARG A 92 9.13 34.55 37.37
N LYS A 93 8.83 35.79 36.98
CA LYS A 93 9.69 36.96 37.24
C LYS A 93 9.61 37.45 38.69
N LEU A 94 8.49 37.22 39.37
CA LEU A 94 8.25 37.58 40.77
C LEU A 94 8.70 36.52 41.79
N GLY A 95 9.23 35.37 41.35
CA GLY A 95 9.84 34.37 42.23
C GLY A 95 8.89 33.63 43.18
N LEU A 96 7.57 33.81 43.03
CA LEU A 96 6.55 33.05 43.76
C LEU A 96 6.27 31.73 43.01
N LEU A 97 6.93 30.65 43.43
CA LEU A 97 6.58 29.28 43.06
C LEU A 97 6.21 28.55 44.35
N GLU A 98 4.91 28.25 44.53
CA GLU A 98 4.46 27.29 45.53
C GLU A 98 4.77 25.87 45.02
N GLU A 99 5.30 25.01 45.90
CA GLU A 99 5.74 23.63 45.59
C GLU A 99 4.62 22.72 45.04
N GLY A 100 3.35 23.14 45.15
CA GLY A 100 2.19 22.44 44.59
C GLY A 100 2.10 22.46 43.06
N ASP A 101 2.74 23.42 42.38
CA ASP A 101 2.64 23.58 40.92
C ASP A 101 3.46 22.56 40.13
N ILE A 102 4.48 21.91 40.73
CA ILE A 102 5.32 20.93 40.02
C ILE A 102 4.57 19.62 39.81
N SER A 103 3.78 19.18 40.80
CA SER A 103 2.91 18.01 40.69
C SER A 103 1.78 18.27 39.69
N GLN A 104 1.10 19.42 39.80
CA GLN A 104 0.01 19.76 38.87
C GLN A 104 0.51 20.01 37.43
N LEU A 105 1.74 20.52 37.24
CA LEU A 105 2.35 20.64 35.91
C LEU A 105 2.75 19.29 35.29
N ALA A 106 3.13 18.29 36.10
CA ALA A 106 3.42 16.94 35.63
C ALA A 106 2.13 16.20 35.24
N ASP A 107 1.07 16.36 36.04
CA ASP A 107 -0.23 15.75 35.77
C ASP A 107 -0.95 16.45 34.60
N MET A 108 -0.85 17.78 34.49
CA MET A 108 -1.37 18.52 33.34
C MET A 108 -0.52 18.34 32.07
N ALA A 109 0.78 18.06 32.16
CA ALA A 109 1.60 17.70 31.01
C ALA A 109 1.20 16.31 30.49
N SER A 110 0.95 15.36 31.39
CA SER A 110 0.45 14.02 31.04
C SER A 110 -0.97 14.06 30.46
N ALA A 111 -1.87 14.87 31.05
CA ALA A 111 -3.22 15.07 30.53
C ALA A 111 -3.28 15.92 29.25
N LYS A 112 -2.30 16.81 28.99
CA LYS A 112 -2.16 17.50 27.70
C LYS A 112 -1.49 16.66 26.63
N GLU A 113 -0.62 15.70 26.97
CA GLU A 113 -0.16 14.71 26.00
C GLU A 113 -1.35 13.87 25.51
N GLN A 114 -2.22 13.45 26.42
CA GLN A 114 -3.43 12.68 26.06
C GLN A 114 -4.48 13.53 25.29
N ASN A 115 -4.76 14.77 25.68
CA ASN A 115 -5.77 15.60 24.99
C ASN A 115 -5.25 16.34 23.74
N PHE A 116 -3.94 16.55 23.56
CA PHE A 116 -3.34 17.12 22.33
C PHE A 116 -2.96 16.03 21.30
N GLU A 117 -3.20 14.76 21.64
CA GLU A 117 -3.16 13.61 20.72
C GLU A 117 -4.49 13.42 19.99
N GLU A 118 -5.63 13.69 20.63
CA GLU A 118 -6.95 13.40 20.03
C GLU A 118 -7.39 14.37 18.92
N GLU A 119 -7.03 15.66 18.97
CA GLU A 119 -7.47 16.64 17.95
C GLU A 119 -6.44 16.91 16.83
N ASN A 120 -5.24 16.30 16.90
CA ASN A 120 -4.14 16.54 15.96
C ASN A 120 -3.60 15.26 15.29
N GLU A 121 -4.30 14.13 15.34
CA GLU A 121 -3.91 12.90 14.62
C GLU A 121 -3.88 13.09 13.09
N GLY A 122 -4.70 14.00 12.55
CA GLY A 122 -4.71 14.29 11.11
C GLY A 122 -3.44 14.98 10.59
N ASP A 123 -2.75 15.74 11.45
CA ASP A 123 -1.63 16.61 11.05
C ASP A 123 -0.29 16.25 11.72
N LYS A 124 -0.26 15.47 12.82
CA LYS A 124 0.99 14.92 13.39
C LYS A 124 1.67 13.87 12.51
N PHE A 125 0.97 13.23 11.57
CA PHE A 125 1.59 12.35 10.55
C PHE A 125 2.44 13.09 9.50
N ILE A 126 2.31 14.42 9.38
CA ILE A 126 3.09 15.23 8.43
C ILE A 126 4.43 15.69 9.05
N GLY A 127 4.56 15.68 10.38
CA GLY A 127 5.73 16.23 11.09
C GLY A 127 6.93 15.30 11.24
N ILE A 128 6.75 13.96 11.19
CA ILE A 128 7.80 12.96 11.50
C ILE A 128 8.39 12.34 10.21
N SER A 129 8.19 13.00 9.07
CA SER A 129 8.69 12.59 7.76
C SER A 129 9.43 13.73 7.05
N ARG A 130 10.23 14.52 7.76
CA ARG A 130 11.11 15.53 7.11
C ARG A 130 12.23 14.91 6.26
N ASN A 131 12.33 13.57 6.22
CA ASN A 131 13.31 12.85 5.40
C ASN A 131 12.78 11.58 4.69
N ARG A 132 11.45 11.35 4.64
CA ARG A 132 10.84 10.19 3.96
C ARG A 132 10.05 10.62 2.72
N ASP A 133 10.18 9.81 1.67
CA ASP A 133 9.94 10.13 0.27
C ASP A 133 8.56 10.75 -0.05
N ASN A 134 8.54 11.69 -1.00
CA ASN A 134 7.31 12.24 -1.61
C ASN A 134 6.34 11.16 -2.13
N SER A 135 6.82 9.93 -2.36
CA SER A 135 6.00 8.78 -2.80
C SER A 135 5.03 8.30 -1.73
N ASP A 136 5.45 8.22 -0.46
CA ASP A 136 4.65 7.61 0.60
C ASP A 136 3.42 8.46 0.92
N ARG A 137 3.60 9.78 0.90
CA ARG A 137 2.51 10.75 1.02
C ARG A 137 1.53 10.68 -0.15
N ALA A 138 2.01 10.37 -1.37
CA ALA A 138 1.14 10.19 -2.52
C ALA A 138 0.31 8.90 -2.39
N PHE A 139 0.93 7.80 -1.93
CA PHE A 139 0.22 6.54 -1.67
C PHE A 139 -0.83 6.68 -0.58
N TYR A 140 -0.54 7.39 0.50
CA TYR A 140 -1.50 7.64 1.56
C TYR A 140 -2.72 8.43 1.05
N LYS A 141 -2.51 9.45 0.21
CA LYS A 141 -3.61 10.20 -0.41
C LYS A 141 -4.48 9.32 -1.30
N GLU A 142 -3.89 8.38 -2.04
CA GLU A 142 -4.66 7.44 -2.85
C GLU A 142 -5.45 6.47 -1.97
N LEU A 143 -4.87 5.99 -0.87
CA LEU A 143 -5.56 5.11 0.09
C LEU A 143 -6.79 5.79 0.68
N VAL A 144 -6.67 7.03 1.16
CA VAL A 144 -7.79 7.77 1.76
C VAL A 144 -8.94 7.90 0.75
N LYS A 145 -8.64 8.21 -0.51
CA LYS A 145 -9.66 8.26 -1.58
C LYS A 145 -10.33 6.90 -1.79
N VAL A 146 -9.57 5.80 -1.81
CA VAL A 146 -10.12 4.45 -1.95
C VAL A 146 -11.06 4.15 -0.77
N ILE A 147 -10.63 4.48 0.45
CA ILE A 147 -11.44 4.28 1.65
C ILE A 147 -12.72 5.09 1.57
N GLU A 148 -12.68 6.36 1.17
CA GLU A 148 -13.86 7.23 1.03
C GLU A 148 -14.87 6.68 0.01
N VAL A 149 -14.40 6.32 -1.19
CA VAL A 149 -15.25 5.89 -2.32
C VAL A 149 -15.82 4.47 -2.16
N SER A 150 -15.14 3.60 -1.40
CA SER A 150 -15.58 2.21 -1.25
C SER A 150 -16.72 2.04 -0.22
N ASP A 151 -17.65 1.13 -0.53
CA ASP A 151 -18.66 0.65 0.41
C ASP A 151 -18.10 -0.52 1.24
N VAL A 152 -17.34 -1.41 0.59
CA VAL A 152 -16.68 -2.56 1.22
C VAL A 152 -15.19 -2.47 0.99
N ILE A 153 -14.40 -2.75 2.02
CA ILE A 153 -12.94 -2.79 1.98
C ILE A 153 -12.49 -4.24 2.12
N LEU A 154 -11.63 -4.67 1.20
CA LEU A 154 -11.03 -5.98 1.16
C LEU A 154 -9.54 -5.85 1.46
N GLU A 155 -9.13 -6.24 2.66
CA GLU A 155 -7.72 -6.25 3.06
C GLU A 155 -7.08 -7.58 2.71
N ILE A 156 -6.05 -7.53 1.87
CA ILE A 156 -5.36 -8.72 1.36
C ILE A 156 -4.16 -9.05 2.23
N LEU A 157 -4.19 -10.24 2.82
CA LEU A 157 -3.14 -10.81 3.67
C LEU A 157 -2.42 -11.95 2.93
N ASP A 158 -1.14 -12.17 3.24
CA ASP A 158 -0.37 -13.32 2.75
C ASP A 158 -0.48 -14.47 3.76
N ALA A 159 -0.92 -15.66 3.33
CA ALA A 159 -1.15 -16.80 4.21
C ALA A 159 0.09 -17.29 4.97
N ARG A 160 1.30 -16.92 4.53
CA ARG A 160 2.56 -17.27 5.19
C ARG A 160 2.82 -16.45 6.45
N ASP A 161 2.36 -15.20 6.48
CA ASP A 161 2.49 -14.29 7.63
C ASP A 161 1.29 -13.32 7.65
N PRO A 162 0.10 -13.78 8.10
CA PRO A 162 -1.10 -12.96 8.05
C PRO A 162 -1.02 -11.76 8.99
N LEU A 163 -0.43 -11.95 10.18
CA LEU A 163 -0.27 -10.88 11.17
C LEU A 163 0.74 -9.81 10.73
N GLY A 164 1.85 -10.21 10.12
CA GLY A 164 2.81 -9.24 9.60
C GLY A 164 2.33 -8.52 8.34
N THR A 165 1.40 -9.10 7.59
CA THR A 165 0.79 -8.45 6.42
C THR A 165 -0.47 -7.65 6.72
N ARG A 166 -1.00 -7.76 7.94
CA ARG A 166 -2.17 -7.04 8.43
C ARG A 166 -1.80 -5.65 8.96
N CYS A 167 -2.63 -4.66 8.67
CA CYS A 167 -2.38 -3.28 9.07
C CYS A 167 -3.52 -2.74 9.94
N VAL A 168 -3.40 -2.93 11.26
CA VAL A 168 -4.41 -2.45 12.25
C VAL A 168 -4.69 -0.94 12.14
N ASP A 169 -3.68 -0.14 11.79
CA ASP A 169 -3.86 1.31 11.64
C ASP A 169 -4.79 1.65 10.47
N MET A 170 -4.69 0.89 9.38
CA MET A 170 -5.58 0.99 8.22
C MET A 170 -6.99 0.52 8.57
N GLU A 171 -7.14 -0.55 9.36
CA GLU A 171 -8.44 -1.02 9.86
C GLU A 171 -9.13 0.06 10.70
N LYS A 172 -8.41 0.68 11.64
CA LYS A 172 -8.90 1.81 12.45
C LYS A 172 -9.34 2.98 11.57
N MET A 173 -8.57 3.33 10.54
CA MET A 173 -8.95 4.39 9.59
C MET A 173 -10.25 4.07 8.86
N VAL A 174 -10.43 2.82 8.41
CA VAL A 174 -11.67 2.37 7.75
C VAL A 174 -12.86 2.46 8.70
N MET A 175 -12.69 2.01 9.95
CA MET A 175 -13.76 2.08 10.97
C MET A 175 -14.13 3.52 11.34
N LYS A 176 -13.15 4.43 11.42
CA LYS A 176 -13.38 5.88 11.65
C LYS A 176 -14.10 6.55 10.48
N SER A 177 -13.95 6.03 9.26
CA SER A 177 -14.48 6.67 8.04
C SER A 177 -15.99 6.52 7.86
N GLY A 178 -16.65 5.61 8.58
CA GLY A 178 -18.11 5.54 8.63
C GLY A 178 -18.66 4.17 9.08
N PRO A 179 -19.82 4.15 9.77
CA PRO A 179 -20.39 2.93 10.35
C PRO A 179 -20.91 1.92 9.28
N ASP A 180 -21.23 2.41 8.08
CA ASP A 180 -21.72 1.57 6.99
C ASP A 180 -20.61 0.84 6.23
N LYS A 181 -19.34 1.25 6.43
CA LYS A 181 -18.21 0.63 5.75
C LYS A 181 -17.94 -0.75 6.34
N ARG A 182 -17.82 -1.75 5.47
CA ARG A 182 -17.52 -3.12 5.88
C ARG A 182 -16.08 -3.46 5.56
N LEU A 183 -15.39 -4.08 6.52
CA LEU A 183 -14.05 -4.62 6.33
C LEU A 183 -14.13 -6.15 6.21
N VAL A 184 -13.46 -6.71 5.21
CA VAL A 184 -13.35 -8.15 4.95
C VAL A 184 -11.88 -8.49 4.77
N LEU A 185 -11.40 -9.48 5.52
CA LEU A 185 -10.05 -9.99 5.38
C LEU A 185 -10.01 -11.08 4.31
N LEU A 186 -9.00 -11.03 3.44
CA LEU A 186 -8.78 -12.05 2.43
C LEU A 186 -7.38 -12.63 2.58
N LEU A 187 -7.34 -13.90 2.94
CA LEU A 187 -6.12 -14.67 3.12
C LEU A 187 -5.70 -15.26 1.77
N ASN A 188 -4.72 -14.65 1.11
CA ASN A 188 -4.25 -15.04 -0.22
C ASN A 188 -3.02 -15.96 -0.16
N LYS A 189 -2.71 -16.63 -1.28
CA LYS A 189 -1.58 -17.57 -1.43
C LYS A 189 -1.69 -18.80 -0.52
N ILE A 190 -2.91 -19.28 -0.29
CA ILE A 190 -3.20 -20.46 0.53
C ILE A 190 -2.54 -21.75 0.01
N ASP A 191 -2.09 -21.76 -1.24
CA ASP A 191 -1.34 -22.85 -1.86
C ASP A 191 0.10 -22.98 -1.36
N LEU A 192 0.64 -21.94 -0.72
CA LEU A 192 1.98 -21.96 -0.17
C LEU A 192 2.05 -22.60 1.23
N VAL A 193 0.91 -22.77 1.90
CA VAL A 193 0.82 -23.25 3.28
C VAL A 193 -0.07 -24.50 3.37
N PRO A 194 0.17 -25.41 4.33
CA PRO A 194 -0.73 -26.54 4.59
C PRO A 194 -2.15 -26.07 4.93
N TRP A 195 -3.14 -26.86 4.55
CA TRP A 195 -4.55 -26.52 4.77
C TRP A 195 -4.88 -26.36 6.25
N GLU A 196 -4.25 -27.15 7.13
CA GLU A 196 -4.43 -27.10 8.57
C GLU A 196 -4.02 -25.74 9.15
N ALA A 197 -2.96 -25.14 8.58
CA ALA A 197 -2.53 -23.79 8.96
C ALA A 197 -3.51 -22.74 8.45
N VAL A 198 -4.02 -22.88 7.21
CA VAL A 198 -5.04 -21.99 6.64
C VAL A 198 -6.30 -22.00 7.50
N GLU A 199 -6.77 -23.17 7.93
CA GLU A 199 -7.97 -23.31 8.75
C GLU A 199 -7.81 -22.65 10.11
N LYS A 200 -6.67 -22.87 10.79
CA LYS A 200 -6.35 -22.18 12.06
C LYS A 200 -6.32 -20.66 11.88
N TRP A 201 -5.68 -20.17 10.83
CA TRP A 201 -5.65 -18.73 10.53
C TRP A 201 -7.04 -18.16 10.26
N LEU A 202 -7.87 -18.87 9.50
CA LEU A 202 -9.24 -18.43 9.24
C LEU A 202 -10.07 -18.37 10.52
N ASN A 203 -9.93 -19.34 11.43
CA ASN A 203 -10.65 -19.34 12.70
C ASN A 203 -10.22 -18.14 13.56
N TYR A 204 -8.91 -17.91 13.69
CA TYR A 204 -8.36 -16.78 14.43
C TYR A 204 -8.83 -15.43 13.84
N LEU A 205 -8.70 -15.22 12.53
CA LEU A 205 -9.06 -13.95 11.89
C LEU A 205 -10.57 -13.66 11.94
N ARG A 206 -11.42 -14.71 11.93
CA ARG A 206 -12.88 -14.59 11.99
C ARG A 206 -13.42 -14.16 13.35
N GLU A 207 -12.61 -14.23 14.40
CA GLU A 207 -12.95 -13.66 15.70
C GLU A 207 -13.09 -12.13 15.62
N GLU A 208 -12.34 -11.49 14.73
CA GLU A 208 -12.34 -10.04 14.56
C GLU A 208 -13.13 -9.59 13.34
N PHE A 209 -12.83 -10.15 12.15
CA PHE A 209 -13.44 -9.72 10.89
C PHE A 209 -13.78 -10.91 9.98
N PRO A 210 -14.80 -10.80 9.12
CA PRO A 210 -15.09 -11.84 8.12
C PRO A 210 -13.86 -12.15 7.26
N ALA A 211 -13.38 -13.40 7.31
CA ALA A 211 -12.18 -13.84 6.60
C ALA A 211 -12.46 -14.91 5.54
N VAL A 212 -11.92 -14.71 4.33
CA VAL A 212 -12.05 -15.61 3.17
C VAL A 212 -10.68 -16.09 2.72
N ALA A 213 -10.49 -17.41 2.58
CA ALA A 213 -9.31 -17.99 1.96
C ALA A 213 -9.39 -17.90 0.43
N PHE A 214 -8.28 -17.55 -0.20
CA PHE A 214 -8.21 -17.34 -1.64
C PHE A 214 -6.92 -17.86 -2.25
N LYS A 215 -7.05 -18.48 -3.42
CA LYS A 215 -5.93 -18.80 -4.31
C LYS A 215 -6.13 -18.10 -5.64
N CYS A 216 -5.19 -17.25 -6.03
CA CYS A 216 -5.19 -16.65 -7.36
C CYS A 216 -4.90 -17.71 -8.44
N SER A 217 -5.53 -17.60 -9.61
CA SER A 217 -5.21 -18.52 -10.70
C SER A 217 -3.79 -18.25 -11.19
N THR A 218 -3.01 -19.33 -11.34
CA THR A 218 -1.66 -19.29 -11.92
C THR A 218 -1.67 -19.55 -13.43
N GLN A 219 -2.85 -19.71 -14.04
CA GLN A 219 -2.95 -19.91 -15.48
C GLN A 219 -2.54 -18.64 -16.22
N GLU A 220 -1.43 -18.70 -16.97
CA GLU A 220 -0.99 -17.68 -17.93
C GLU A 220 -1.89 -17.60 -19.18
N GLN A 221 -3.08 -18.21 -19.14
CA GLN A 221 -4.03 -18.20 -20.25
C GLN A 221 -4.55 -16.77 -20.44
N ARG A 222 -4.20 -16.16 -21.58
CA ARG A 222 -4.59 -14.79 -21.97
C ARG A 222 -6.09 -14.60 -22.22
N SER A 223 -6.85 -15.69 -22.33
CA SER A 223 -8.29 -15.68 -22.59
C SER A 223 -8.95 -16.95 -22.07
N ASN A 224 -10.23 -16.85 -21.68
CA ASN A 224 -11.10 -17.95 -21.28
C ASN A 224 -10.71 -18.69 -19.98
N LEU A 225 -10.41 -17.93 -18.93
CA LEU A 225 -10.40 -18.47 -17.56
C LEU A 225 -11.85 -18.84 -17.17
N GLY A 226 -12.33 -20.00 -17.62
CA GLY A 226 -13.66 -20.50 -17.34
C GLY A 226 -13.83 -20.83 -15.86
N TRP A 227 -15.03 -20.65 -15.32
CA TRP A 227 -15.35 -21.22 -14.02
C TRP A 227 -15.51 -22.73 -14.19
N LYS A 228 -14.52 -23.52 -13.77
CA LYS A 228 -14.74 -24.94 -13.59
C LYS A 228 -15.39 -25.11 -12.22
N SER A 229 -16.68 -25.43 -12.22
CA SER A 229 -17.36 -25.89 -11.01
C SER A 229 -16.65 -27.17 -10.56
N SER A 230 -15.85 -27.09 -9.49
CA SER A 230 -15.23 -28.27 -8.91
C SER A 230 -16.36 -29.17 -8.41
N SER A 231 -16.46 -30.37 -8.97
CA SER A 231 -17.32 -31.42 -8.42
C SER A 231 -16.99 -31.58 -6.93
N LYS A 232 -18.02 -31.55 -6.07
CA LYS A 232 -17.98 -31.56 -4.60
C LYS A 232 -17.24 -32.76 -3.93
N SER A 233 -16.49 -33.57 -4.67
CA SER A 233 -15.92 -34.85 -4.21
C SER A 233 -14.40 -34.90 -4.08
N ALA A 234 -13.66 -33.82 -4.34
CA ALA A 234 -12.20 -33.83 -4.21
C ALA A 234 -11.72 -33.38 -2.82
N ARG A 235 -10.84 -34.16 -2.18
CA ARG A 235 -10.17 -33.80 -0.92
C ARG A 235 -9.45 -32.43 -1.06
N PRO A 236 -9.46 -31.56 -0.03
CA PRO A 236 -8.92 -30.20 -0.11
C PRO A 236 -7.43 -30.16 -0.47
N SER A 237 -6.66 -31.18 -0.08
CA SER A 237 -5.23 -31.30 -0.39
C SER A 237 -4.90 -31.40 -1.88
N ASN A 238 -5.74 -32.09 -2.66
CA ASN A 238 -5.54 -32.24 -4.11
C ASN A 238 -5.96 -30.97 -4.88
N LEU A 239 -6.86 -30.17 -4.31
CA LEU A 239 -7.36 -28.93 -4.93
C LEU A 239 -6.33 -27.80 -4.83
N LEU A 240 -5.54 -27.75 -3.75
CA LEU A 240 -4.47 -26.76 -3.58
C LEU A 240 -3.34 -26.89 -4.60
N GLN A 241 -3.18 -28.05 -5.23
CA GLN A 241 -2.15 -28.27 -6.26
C GLN A 241 -2.60 -27.90 -7.68
N THR A 242 -3.90 -27.66 -7.91
CA THR A 242 -4.39 -27.29 -9.24
C THR A 242 -4.13 -25.81 -9.55
N SER A 243 -4.03 -25.45 -10.83
CA SER A 243 -3.85 -24.05 -11.27
C SER A 243 -5.11 -23.17 -11.12
N ASP A 244 -6.20 -23.75 -10.63
CA ASP A 244 -7.50 -23.12 -10.59
C ASP A 244 -7.60 -22.08 -9.46
N CYS A 245 -8.45 -21.07 -9.67
CA CYS A 245 -8.73 -20.09 -8.65
C CYS A 245 -9.65 -20.70 -7.59
N LEU A 246 -9.25 -20.65 -6.32
CA LEU A 246 -10.04 -21.13 -5.19
C LEU A 246 -10.57 -19.94 -4.38
N GLY A 247 -11.79 -20.05 -3.85
CA GLY A 247 -12.41 -19.05 -2.98
C GLY A 247 -13.15 -17.91 -3.71
N ALA A 248 -13.04 -17.82 -5.04
CA ALA A 248 -13.75 -16.80 -5.81
C ALA A 248 -15.28 -16.91 -5.72
N GLU A 249 -15.86 -18.13 -5.64
CA GLU A 249 -17.33 -18.31 -5.52
C GLU A 249 -17.80 -17.66 -4.24
N ASN A 250 -17.12 -18.01 -3.15
CA ASN A 250 -17.44 -17.57 -1.79
C ASN A 250 -17.28 -16.07 -1.67
N LEU A 251 -16.20 -15.49 -2.21
CA LEU A 251 -15.98 -14.05 -2.18
C LEU A 251 -17.05 -13.30 -2.98
N ILE A 252 -17.35 -13.73 -4.21
CA ILE A 252 -18.38 -13.08 -5.03
C ILE A 252 -19.76 -13.21 -4.38
N LYS A 253 -20.08 -14.36 -3.78
CA LYS A 253 -21.34 -14.57 -3.06
C LYS A 253 -21.44 -13.63 -1.85
N LEU A 254 -20.37 -13.50 -1.07
CA LEU A 254 -20.29 -12.59 0.08
C LEU A 254 -20.47 -11.12 -0.36
N LEU A 255 -19.77 -10.69 -1.41
CA LEU A 255 -19.92 -9.35 -1.98
C LEU A 255 -21.34 -9.10 -2.51
N LYS A 256 -21.94 -10.07 -3.21
CA LYS A 256 -23.33 -9.96 -3.71
C LYS A 256 -24.35 -9.89 -2.57
N ASN A 257 -24.10 -10.54 -1.43
CA ASN A 257 -24.96 -10.43 -0.25
C ASN A 257 -24.93 -9.01 0.33
N TYR A 258 -23.74 -8.40 0.45
CA TYR A 258 -23.63 -7.00 0.87
C TYR A 258 -24.32 -6.03 -0.10
N SER A 259 -24.28 -6.33 -1.40
CA SER A 259 -25.01 -5.55 -2.41
C SER A 259 -26.52 -5.61 -2.25
N ARG A 260 -27.09 -6.70 -1.71
CA ARG A 260 -28.54 -6.83 -1.50
C ARG A 260 -29.01 -6.09 -0.26
N SER A 261 -28.18 -6.02 0.79
CA SER A 261 -28.49 -5.28 2.01
C SER A 261 -28.46 -3.77 1.86
N HIS A 262 -27.86 -3.24 0.78
CA HIS A 262 -27.88 -1.81 0.47
C HIS A 262 -29.01 -1.51 -0.52
N GLU A 263 -30.24 -1.39 0.00
CA GLU A 263 -31.48 -1.25 -0.78
C GLU A 263 -31.49 -0.04 -1.75
N ILE A 264 -30.57 0.90 -1.61
CA ILE A 264 -30.53 2.17 -2.37
C ILE A 264 -29.52 2.15 -3.54
N LYS A 265 -28.45 1.36 -3.48
CA LYS A 265 -27.38 1.37 -4.51
C LYS A 265 -27.47 0.16 -5.43
N LYS A 266 -27.67 0.39 -6.74
CA LYS A 266 -27.68 -0.66 -7.79
C LYS A 266 -26.34 -1.41 -7.94
N SER A 267 -25.25 -0.86 -7.42
CA SER A 267 -23.92 -1.48 -7.45
C SER A 267 -23.10 -1.11 -6.22
N ILE A 268 -22.35 -2.06 -5.67
CA ILE A 268 -21.37 -1.84 -4.61
C ILE A 268 -19.98 -1.56 -5.17
N THR A 269 -19.23 -0.73 -4.45
CA THR A 269 -17.82 -0.45 -4.74
C THR A 269 -16.95 -1.11 -3.67
N VAL A 270 -16.01 -1.93 -4.12
CA VAL A 270 -15.11 -2.71 -3.26
C VAL A 270 -13.69 -2.21 -3.43
N GLY A 271 -13.09 -1.68 -2.37
CA GLY A 271 -11.69 -1.25 -2.36
C GLY A 271 -10.76 -2.40 -1.97
N VAL A 272 -9.76 -2.70 -2.81
CA VAL A 272 -8.76 -3.73 -2.52
C VAL A 272 -7.51 -3.07 -1.94
N ILE A 273 -7.17 -3.37 -0.69
CA ILE A 273 -6.05 -2.75 0.04
C ILE A 273 -5.12 -3.81 0.65
N GLY A 274 -3.93 -3.40 1.08
CA GLY A 274 -2.91 -4.28 1.68
C GLY A 274 -1.49 -4.03 1.16
N LEU A 275 -0.51 -4.70 1.78
CA LEU A 275 0.91 -4.51 1.49
C LEU A 275 1.27 -4.81 0.02
N PRO A 276 2.37 -4.25 -0.51
CA PRO A 276 2.91 -4.65 -1.82
C PRO A 276 3.10 -6.17 -1.93
N ASN A 277 2.96 -6.72 -3.13
CA ASN A 277 3.27 -8.12 -3.44
C ASN A 277 2.47 -9.22 -2.69
N VAL A 278 1.47 -8.88 -1.89
CA VAL A 278 0.50 -9.84 -1.31
C VAL A 278 -0.43 -10.46 -2.37
N GLY A 279 -0.50 -9.86 -3.57
CA GLY A 279 -1.26 -10.39 -4.71
C GLY A 279 -2.55 -9.64 -5.06
N LYS A 280 -2.70 -8.36 -4.66
CA LYS A 280 -3.88 -7.52 -4.96
C LYS A 280 -4.28 -7.50 -6.44
N SER A 281 -3.36 -7.11 -7.33
CA SER A 281 -3.67 -7.02 -8.77
C SER A 281 -3.89 -8.41 -9.39
N SER A 282 -3.25 -9.46 -8.87
CA SER A 282 -3.48 -10.86 -9.27
C SER A 282 -4.86 -11.37 -8.86
N LEU A 283 -5.34 -10.96 -7.68
CA LEU A 283 -6.69 -11.24 -7.21
C LEU A 283 -7.73 -10.62 -8.15
N ILE A 284 -7.55 -9.35 -8.53
CA ILE A 284 -8.46 -8.64 -9.44
C ILE A 284 -8.54 -9.36 -10.79
N ASN A 285 -7.40 -9.71 -11.38
CA ASN A 285 -7.37 -10.46 -12.63
C ASN A 285 -8.01 -11.85 -12.50
N SER A 286 -7.81 -12.54 -11.37
CA SER A 286 -8.41 -13.85 -11.10
C SER A 286 -9.94 -13.75 -10.97
N LEU A 287 -10.45 -12.73 -10.27
CA LEU A 287 -11.89 -12.47 -10.15
C LEU A 287 -12.49 -12.09 -11.50
N LYS A 288 -11.80 -11.21 -12.25
CA LYS A 288 -12.29 -10.74 -13.55
C LYS A 288 -12.16 -11.79 -14.66
N ARG A 289 -11.33 -12.82 -14.46
CA ARG A 289 -11.02 -13.88 -15.44
C ARG A 289 -10.38 -13.35 -16.73
N SER A 290 -9.73 -12.20 -16.62
CA SER A 290 -8.98 -11.59 -17.72
C SER A 290 -7.86 -10.73 -17.16
N HIS A 291 -6.81 -10.56 -17.96
CA HIS A 291 -5.67 -9.73 -17.60
C HIS A 291 -6.01 -8.25 -17.84
N VAL A 292 -6.63 -7.61 -16.85
CA VAL A 292 -7.01 -6.19 -16.89
C VAL A 292 -5.92 -5.29 -16.31
N VAL A 293 -5.32 -5.73 -15.21
CA VAL A 293 -4.31 -4.97 -14.47
C VAL A 293 -2.95 -5.62 -14.62
N ASN A 294 -1.89 -4.81 -14.73
CA ASN A 294 -0.52 -5.33 -14.77
C ASN A 294 -0.11 -5.95 -13.43
N VAL A 295 0.44 -7.15 -13.47
CA VAL A 295 0.95 -7.89 -12.31
C VAL A 295 2.45 -8.09 -12.40
N GLY A 296 3.13 -8.14 -11.25
CA GLY A 296 4.55 -8.42 -11.16
C GLY A 296 5.02 -8.46 -9.71
N ALA A 297 6.13 -9.14 -9.45
CA ALA A 297 6.70 -9.29 -8.10
C ALA A 297 7.45 -8.04 -7.60
N THR A 298 7.51 -7.00 -8.43
CA THR A 298 8.27 -5.79 -8.13
C THR A 298 7.38 -4.75 -7.45
N PRO A 299 7.73 -4.27 -6.22
CA PRO A 299 7.00 -3.20 -5.56
C PRO A 299 6.89 -1.92 -6.41
N GLY A 300 5.76 -1.23 -6.26
CA GLY A 300 5.47 0.05 -6.91
C GLY A 300 5.09 -0.04 -8.39
N LEU A 301 4.62 -1.21 -8.85
CA LEU A 301 4.07 -1.40 -10.19
C LEU A 301 2.74 -0.66 -10.35
N THR A 302 1.80 -0.89 -9.43
CA THR A 302 0.55 -0.13 -9.33
C THR A 302 0.84 1.20 -8.65
N ARG A 303 0.68 2.32 -9.38
CA ARG A 303 1.02 3.67 -8.91
C ARG A 303 -0.19 4.58 -8.67
N SER A 304 -1.33 4.23 -9.25
CA SER A 304 -2.56 5.01 -9.19
C SER A 304 -3.74 4.08 -9.01
N MET A 305 -4.77 4.56 -8.32
CA MET A 305 -6.04 3.87 -8.21
C MET A 305 -6.63 3.57 -9.59
N GLN A 306 -7.15 2.37 -9.79
CA GLN A 306 -7.82 1.95 -11.03
C GLN A 306 -9.16 1.29 -10.72
N GLU A 307 -10.20 1.63 -11.46
CA GLU A 307 -11.53 1.02 -11.35
C GLU A 307 -11.67 -0.14 -12.35
N VAL A 308 -12.09 -1.30 -11.85
CA VAL A 308 -12.36 -2.50 -12.64
C VAL A 308 -13.80 -2.95 -12.38
N GLN A 309 -14.64 -2.89 -13.41
CA GLN A 309 -16.01 -3.40 -13.34
C GLN A 309 -15.98 -4.94 -13.38
N LEU A 310 -16.39 -5.60 -12.29
CA LEU A 310 -16.47 -7.06 -12.25
C LEU A 310 -17.74 -7.54 -12.96
N ASP A 311 -18.90 -7.16 -12.40
CA ASP A 311 -20.27 -7.48 -12.85
C ASP A 311 -21.12 -6.19 -12.78
N LYS A 312 -22.38 -6.20 -13.26
CA LYS A 312 -23.29 -5.03 -13.16
C LYS A 312 -23.45 -4.47 -11.74
N ASN A 313 -23.31 -5.33 -10.72
CA ASN A 313 -23.57 -4.99 -9.33
C ASN A 313 -22.29 -4.77 -8.51
N VAL A 314 -21.10 -5.08 -9.04
CA VAL A 314 -19.85 -5.06 -8.27
C VAL A 314 -18.74 -4.36 -9.05
N LYS A 315 -18.16 -3.33 -8.44
CA LYS A 315 -16.99 -2.59 -8.90
C LYS A 315 -15.83 -2.84 -7.96
N LEU A 316 -14.63 -3.06 -8.51
CA LEU A 316 -13.40 -3.22 -7.74
C LEU A 316 -12.50 -2.00 -7.94
N LEU A 317 -11.91 -1.46 -6.88
CA LEU A 317 -10.88 -0.43 -6.93
C LEU A 317 -9.52 -1.06 -6.58
N ASP A 318 -8.57 -1.05 -7.50
CA ASP A 318 -7.18 -1.45 -7.24
C ASP A 318 -6.42 -0.30 -6.60
N CYS A 319 -6.01 -0.46 -5.35
CA CYS A 319 -5.17 0.49 -4.63
C CYS A 319 -3.68 0.17 -4.85
N PRO A 320 -2.80 1.18 -5.03
CA PRO A 320 -1.37 0.93 -4.91
C PRO A 320 -1.03 0.28 -3.55
N GLY A 321 -0.02 -0.58 -3.52
CA GLY A 321 0.39 -1.22 -2.26
C GLY A 321 0.87 -0.19 -1.26
N VAL A 322 0.14 -0.03 -0.15
CA VAL A 322 0.48 0.91 0.90
C VAL A 322 1.35 0.21 1.91
N VAL A 323 2.47 0.85 2.27
CA VAL A 323 3.32 0.40 3.36
C VAL A 323 3.18 1.43 4.47
N MET A 324 2.34 1.14 5.46
CA MET A 324 2.31 1.90 6.71
C MET A 324 3.32 1.25 7.65
N LEU A 325 4.50 1.85 7.74
CA LEU A 325 5.53 1.39 8.67
C LEU A 325 5.22 1.91 10.06
N LYS A 326 5.03 1.02 11.01
CA LYS A 326 5.17 1.38 12.43
C LYS A 326 6.62 1.80 12.66
N SER A 327 6.84 2.88 13.39
CA SER A 327 8.17 3.49 13.59
C SER A 327 9.20 2.59 14.30
N GLY A 328 8.86 1.35 14.65
CA GLY A 328 9.75 0.37 15.30
C GLY A 328 10.00 -0.92 14.51
N GLU A 329 9.51 -1.06 13.27
CA GLU A 329 9.78 -2.27 12.49
C GLU A 329 11.19 -2.23 11.86
N ASN A 330 11.99 -3.29 12.12
CA ASN A 330 13.32 -3.46 11.54
C ASN A 330 13.26 -3.47 10.00
N ASP A 331 14.26 -2.89 9.35
CA ASP A 331 14.33 -2.87 7.87
C ASP A 331 14.32 -4.30 7.27
N ALA A 332 14.83 -5.26 8.04
CA ALA A 332 14.77 -6.67 7.74
C ALA A 332 13.34 -7.22 7.60
N SER A 333 12.42 -6.90 8.51
CA SER A 333 11.04 -7.42 8.43
C SER A 333 10.29 -6.83 7.23
N ILE A 334 10.55 -5.57 6.92
CA ILE A 334 10.00 -4.87 5.74
C ILE A 334 10.50 -5.52 4.44
N ALA A 335 11.78 -5.88 4.40
CA ALA A 335 12.37 -6.59 3.27
C ALA A 335 11.78 -8.01 3.12
N LEU A 336 11.59 -8.74 4.23
CA LEU A 336 11.00 -10.09 4.23
C LEU A 336 9.54 -10.13 3.78
N ARG A 337 8.78 -9.05 4.04
CA ARG A 337 7.40 -8.86 3.55
C ARG A 337 7.35 -8.42 2.07
N ASN A 338 8.51 -8.34 1.39
CA ASN A 338 8.63 -7.94 -0.01
C ASN A 338 8.02 -6.55 -0.30
N CYS A 339 8.16 -5.61 0.65
CA CYS A 339 7.68 -4.24 0.53
C CYS A 339 8.67 -3.32 -0.20
N LYS A 340 9.96 -3.67 -0.22
CA LYS A 340 11.04 -2.95 -0.90
C LYS A 340 11.61 -3.80 -2.04
N ARG A 341 12.11 -3.12 -3.08
CA ARG A 341 12.83 -3.78 -4.18
C ARG A 341 14.15 -4.32 -3.65
N ILE A 342 14.41 -5.63 -3.83
CA ILE A 342 15.62 -6.30 -3.35
C ILE A 342 16.88 -5.63 -3.92
N GLU A 343 16.82 -5.13 -5.16
CA GLU A 343 17.95 -4.49 -5.81
C GLU A 343 18.32 -3.13 -5.19
N LYS A 344 17.41 -2.53 -4.42
CA LYS A 344 17.60 -1.24 -3.74
C LYS A 344 17.84 -1.38 -2.24
N LEU A 345 17.96 -2.60 -1.71
CA LEU A 345 18.27 -2.80 -0.31
C LEU A 345 19.75 -2.45 -0.06
N ASP A 346 19.97 -1.57 0.90
CA ASP A 346 21.32 -1.17 1.36
C ASP A 346 22.01 -2.34 2.07
N ASP A 347 21.28 -3.05 2.94
CA ASP A 347 21.75 -4.27 3.61
C ASP A 347 20.87 -5.49 3.23
N PRO A 348 21.30 -6.33 2.26
CA PRO A 348 20.61 -7.58 1.94
C PRO A 348 20.94 -8.72 2.91
N ILE A 349 21.96 -8.59 3.78
CA ILE A 349 22.42 -9.67 4.67
C ILE A 349 21.54 -9.75 5.93
N GLY A 350 21.15 -8.60 6.49
CA GLY A 350 20.24 -8.52 7.64
C GLY A 350 18.96 -9.36 7.50
N PRO A 351 18.18 -9.23 6.41
CA PRO A 351 17.00 -10.06 6.19
C PRO A 351 17.33 -11.55 6.03
N VAL A 352 18.46 -11.91 5.42
CA VAL A 352 18.89 -13.32 5.30
C VAL A 352 19.19 -13.92 6.67
N LYS A 353 19.81 -13.15 7.58
CA LYS A 353 20.06 -13.60 8.96
C LYS A 353 18.76 -14.00 9.67
N GLU A 354 17.69 -13.24 9.47
CA GLU A 354 16.38 -13.58 10.03
C GLU A 354 15.77 -14.83 9.36
N ILE A 355 15.92 -15.00 8.04
CA ILE A 355 15.51 -16.24 7.34
C ILE A 355 16.21 -17.47 7.92
N LEU A 356 17.52 -17.37 8.16
CA LEU A 356 18.31 -18.48 8.71
C LEU A 356 17.90 -18.87 10.14
N LYS A 357 17.36 -17.93 10.93
CA LYS A 357 16.80 -18.22 12.25
C LYS A 357 15.46 -18.95 12.17
N LEU A 358 14.66 -18.63 11.15
CA LEU A 358 13.32 -19.19 10.97
C LEU A 358 13.34 -20.58 10.34
N CYS A 359 14.36 -20.90 9.56
CA CYS A 359 14.44 -22.14 8.79
C CYS A 359 15.43 -23.13 9.40
N PRO A 360 15.05 -24.41 9.59
CA PRO A 360 15.98 -25.44 10.05
C PRO A 360 17.17 -25.59 9.10
N ALA A 361 18.39 -25.60 9.66
CA ALA A 361 19.63 -25.61 8.88
C ALA A 361 19.72 -26.78 7.88
N ARG A 362 19.24 -27.96 8.27
CA ARG A 362 19.21 -29.17 7.41
C ARG A 362 18.44 -28.95 6.10
N GLN A 363 17.35 -28.18 6.15
CA GLN A 363 16.53 -27.94 4.97
C GLN A 363 17.21 -26.94 4.03
N LEU A 364 17.86 -25.92 4.58
CA LEU A 364 18.64 -24.94 3.83
C LEU A 364 19.85 -25.57 3.13
N VAL A 365 20.55 -26.46 3.83
CA VAL A 365 21.66 -27.26 3.30
C VAL A 365 21.21 -28.05 2.06
N THR A 366 20.08 -28.74 2.18
CA THR A 366 19.49 -29.53 1.09
C THR A 366 19.03 -28.65 -0.07
N LEU A 367 18.37 -27.53 0.23
CA LEU A 367 17.83 -26.60 -0.76
C LEU A 367 18.92 -25.98 -1.62
N TYR A 368 19.97 -25.48 -0.98
CA TYR A 368 21.08 -24.81 -1.67
C TYR A 368 22.19 -25.77 -2.10
N LYS A 369 22.05 -27.08 -1.83
CA LYS A 369 23.03 -28.12 -2.15
C LYS A 369 24.43 -27.79 -1.61
N ILE A 370 24.49 -27.30 -0.38
CA ILE A 370 25.72 -27.04 0.37
C ILE A 370 25.96 -28.20 1.35
N GLN A 371 27.13 -28.24 2.01
CA GLN A 371 27.46 -29.33 2.95
C GLN A 371 26.92 -29.03 4.36
N ASN A 372 27.41 -27.96 4.96
CA ASN A 372 27.06 -27.44 6.28
C ASN A 372 27.38 -25.95 6.31
N TYR A 373 26.98 -25.25 7.36
CA TYR A 373 27.40 -23.88 7.63
C TYR A 373 27.17 -23.59 9.12
N ASP A 374 28.07 -22.80 9.71
CA ASP A 374 27.99 -22.42 11.12
C ASP A 374 27.65 -20.93 11.29
N SER A 375 27.89 -20.12 10.25
CA SER A 375 27.59 -18.69 10.23
C SER A 375 26.83 -18.26 8.98
N VAL A 376 26.20 -17.08 9.06
CA VAL A 376 25.50 -16.45 7.93
C VAL A 376 26.46 -16.15 6.79
N ASP A 377 27.66 -15.67 7.11
CA ASP A 377 28.67 -15.33 6.11
C ASP A 377 29.17 -16.59 5.39
N GLU A 378 29.43 -17.67 6.13
CA GLU A 378 29.83 -18.94 5.54
C GLU A 378 28.72 -19.54 4.66
N PHE A 379 27.47 -19.48 5.12
CA PHE A 379 26.31 -19.89 4.31
C PHE A 379 26.28 -19.13 2.98
N LEU A 380 26.37 -17.80 3.03
CA LEU A 380 26.33 -16.96 1.84
C LEU A 380 27.53 -17.17 0.93
N GLN A 381 28.72 -17.40 1.47
CA GLN A 381 29.90 -17.75 0.67
C GLN A 381 29.70 -19.06 -0.08
N LYS A 382 29.22 -20.11 0.59
CA LYS A 382 28.94 -21.42 -0.03
C LYS A 382 27.83 -21.30 -1.09
N VAL A 383 26.76 -20.56 -0.80
CA VAL A 383 25.68 -20.29 -1.77
C VAL A 383 26.19 -19.52 -2.98
N ALA A 384 27.04 -18.52 -2.77
CA ALA A 384 27.63 -17.74 -3.86
C ALA A 384 28.47 -18.60 -4.80
N VAL A 385 29.27 -19.54 -4.27
CA VAL A 385 30.04 -20.49 -5.07
C VAL A 385 29.12 -21.39 -5.89
N VAL A 386 28.12 -22.02 -5.26
CA VAL A 386 27.17 -22.93 -5.93
C VAL A 386 26.36 -22.20 -7.01
N ARG A 387 26.00 -20.93 -6.78
CA ARG A 387 25.22 -20.10 -7.70
C ARG A 387 26.07 -19.27 -8.67
N GLY A 388 27.41 -19.42 -8.64
CA GLY A 388 28.32 -18.71 -9.53
C GLY A 388 28.33 -17.18 -9.35
N ARG A 389 28.07 -16.67 -8.14
CA ARG A 389 28.09 -15.24 -7.81
C ARG A 389 29.50 -14.83 -7.37
N LEU A 390 30.34 -14.53 -8.34
CA LEU A 390 31.74 -14.12 -8.14
C LEU A 390 31.98 -12.72 -8.72
N LYS A 391 32.80 -11.93 -8.03
CA LYS A 391 33.35 -10.65 -8.50
C LYS A 391 34.58 -10.91 -9.38
N LYS A 392 35.10 -9.83 -9.98
CA LYS A 392 36.37 -9.87 -10.72
C LYS A 392 37.49 -10.42 -9.83
N GLY A 393 38.32 -11.29 -10.39
CA GLY A 393 39.40 -11.95 -9.65
C GLY A 393 38.97 -13.20 -8.86
N GLY A 394 37.74 -13.72 -9.08
CA GLY A 394 37.27 -14.95 -8.43
C GLY A 394 36.84 -14.78 -6.97
N VAL A 395 36.78 -13.54 -6.48
CA VAL A 395 36.33 -13.23 -5.11
C VAL A 395 34.83 -13.45 -5.01
N VAL A 396 34.38 -14.09 -3.94
CA VAL A 396 32.98 -14.45 -3.73
C VAL A 396 32.12 -13.21 -3.47
N ASP A 397 30.96 -13.11 -4.13
CA ASP A 397 30.01 -11.99 -3.94
C ASP A 397 28.88 -12.34 -2.95
N VAL A 398 29.14 -12.09 -1.68
CA VAL A 398 28.23 -12.37 -0.55
C VAL A 398 26.91 -11.60 -0.69
N GLU A 399 26.95 -10.32 -1.09
CA GLU A 399 25.73 -9.52 -1.26
C GLU A 399 24.88 -10.01 -2.43
N ALA A 400 25.51 -10.38 -3.55
CA ALA A 400 24.78 -10.93 -4.69
C ALA A 400 24.12 -12.27 -4.33
N ALA A 401 24.80 -13.11 -3.56
CA ALA A 401 24.19 -14.33 -3.03
C ALA A 401 23.05 -14.05 -2.05
N ALA A 402 23.18 -13.07 -1.16
CA ALA A 402 22.11 -12.66 -0.26
C ALA A 402 20.86 -12.24 -1.05
N ARG A 403 21.02 -11.44 -2.12
CA ARG A 403 19.91 -11.06 -3.00
C ARG A 403 19.26 -12.27 -3.69
N VAL A 404 20.04 -13.28 -4.10
CA VAL A 404 19.50 -14.55 -4.65
C VAL A 404 18.63 -15.26 -3.61
N VAL A 405 19.12 -15.40 -2.37
CA VAL A 405 18.36 -16.03 -1.27
C VAL A 405 17.05 -15.28 -1.01
N LEU A 406 17.07 -13.94 -1.04
CA LEU A 406 15.86 -13.12 -0.88
C LEU A 406 14.87 -13.28 -2.04
N HIS A 407 15.36 -13.43 -3.28
CA HIS A 407 14.49 -13.73 -4.41
C HIS A 407 13.85 -15.12 -4.27
N ASP A 408 14.62 -16.14 -3.86
CA ASP A 408 14.13 -17.50 -3.62
C ASP A 408 13.08 -17.52 -2.49
N TRP A 409 13.29 -16.73 -1.43
CA TRP A 409 12.32 -16.51 -0.35
C TRP A 409 11.00 -15.89 -0.87
N ASN A 410 11.11 -14.82 -1.67
CA ASN A 410 9.96 -14.12 -2.21
C ASN A 410 9.14 -14.95 -3.21
N ALA A 411 9.80 -15.83 -3.96
CA ALA A 411 9.15 -16.73 -4.91
C ALA A 411 8.33 -17.84 -4.23
N GLY A 412 8.56 -18.11 -2.94
CA GLY A 412 7.76 -19.06 -2.13
C GLY A 412 7.94 -20.54 -2.48
N MET A 413 8.49 -20.90 -3.65
CA MET A 413 8.58 -22.28 -4.15
C MET A 413 9.34 -23.25 -3.24
N HIS A 414 10.27 -22.74 -2.42
CA HIS A 414 11.18 -23.58 -1.64
C HIS A 414 11.04 -23.41 -0.13
N PHE A 415 10.81 -22.19 0.34
CA PHE A 415 10.80 -21.86 1.77
C PHE A 415 9.44 -22.08 2.45
N SER A 416 8.34 -22.09 1.69
CA SER A 416 7.02 -22.22 2.29
C SER A 416 6.79 -23.61 2.91
N LYS A 417 7.46 -24.65 2.39
CA LYS A 417 7.47 -26.00 2.97
C LYS A 417 8.34 -26.12 4.23
N ILE A 418 9.26 -25.17 4.43
CA ILE A 418 10.30 -25.22 5.47
C ILE A 418 9.80 -24.61 6.78
N LEU A 419 9.01 -23.54 6.71
CA LEU A 419 8.54 -22.78 7.88
C LEU A 419 7.37 -23.43 8.63
N LEU A 420 6.83 -24.54 8.11
CA LEU A 420 5.59 -25.17 8.59
C LEU A 420 5.82 -26.60 9.13
N GLN A 421 7.09 -26.98 9.29
CA GLN A 421 7.56 -28.12 10.10
C GLN A 421 8.25 -27.57 11.34
#